data_AF-A0A4Y2WFV2-F1
#
_entry.id   AF-A0A4Y2WFV2-F1
#
_cell.length_a   1.000
_cell.length_b   1.000
_cell.length_c   1.000
_cell.angle_alpha   90.00
_cell.angle_beta   90.00
_cell.angle_gamma   90.00
#
_symmetry.space_group_name_H-M   'P 1'
#
loop_
_entity.id
_entity.type
_entity.pdbx_description
1 polymer ?
#
loop_
_entity_poly.entity_id
_entity_poly.type
_entity_poly.pdbx_seq_one_letter_code
_entity_poly.pdbx_strand_id
1 'polypeptide(L)'
;RNNDSSSKDLFDEAGEKNPEFQVDKGVLFRITPDKKEGIRKQLVIPEELREKFLKLCHNESGTHVGVTKTKDRLLRNFFWPNIIKETENYVRCGDRCQRIGHEGDKKQAPLKLVPIISEIFTKLNCDITGPLPESEKRNKYLFKVMCGASKNPDAIPLKDIKSESIVEALLLTFSRFGLPHEVPCDLGSCFTSNHTSTFLEKFGIKVRHSFVHQPESNPIERFHTTVKRLLKVICLENARDWEKNFPVALLALRTVDHDTSGFSPSALVHGRNLRTPERLLFGKWAEPEEENSLVTEYVFELLNRFQKYKELAMEKASAKQMKRKTWYDKRAISREFKIGDQVLILATHKPNKFAVYWVGPGVRDQKLSVTNYIVERLDNKEKLQIYHINMLKPYYKRAERVNLLLTDKRDKEIEENDLEMDYPDTHHTEINLEEIIQASELEGHVTKEDFKKLREVLNQHREVFSNEPGKTDLIEHEIELISDKPIRCKPYRTSPRQNEILRAEIF
;
A
#
# COMPACT_ATOMS: atom_id res chain seq x y z
N ARG A 1 -34.83 2.30 -33.24
CA ARG A 1 -36.02 1.52 -33.64
C ARG A 1 -36.33 0.55 -32.50
N ASN A 2 -37.62 0.36 -32.24
CA ASN A 2 -38.25 -0.06 -30.98
C ASN A 2 -38.02 -1.54 -30.55
N ASN A 3 -36.80 -2.05 -30.66
CA ASN A 3 -36.50 -3.48 -30.45
C ASN A 3 -35.72 -3.78 -29.15
N ASP A 4 -35.44 -2.79 -28.30
CA ASP A 4 -34.65 -2.97 -27.07
C ASP A 4 -35.57 -2.87 -25.84
N SER A 5 -35.74 -3.99 -25.13
CA SER A 5 -36.57 -4.11 -23.92
C SER A 5 -36.20 -3.08 -22.86
N SER A 6 -34.93 -2.69 -22.74
CA SER A 6 -34.47 -1.71 -21.73
C SER A 6 -34.91 -0.26 -21.99
N SER A 7 -35.50 0.01 -23.15
CA SER A 7 -35.97 1.34 -23.54
C SER A 7 -37.47 1.41 -23.81
N LYS A 8 -38.17 0.26 -23.86
CA LYS A 8 -39.60 0.20 -24.20
C LYS A 8 -40.46 0.99 -23.21
N ASP A 9 -40.24 0.80 -21.91
CA ASP A 9 -40.98 1.50 -20.86
C ASP A 9 -40.81 3.03 -20.98
N LEU A 10 -39.59 3.48 -21.30
CA LEU A 10 -39.29 4.91 -21.52
C LEU A 10 -39.83 5.44 -22.86
N PHE A 11 -40.06 4.58 -23.85
CA PHE A 11 -40.73 4.93 -25.10
C PHE A 11 -42.24 5.05 -24.89
N ASP A 12 -42.82 4.22 -24.02
CA ASP A 12 -44.26 4.15 -23.74
C ASP A 12 -44.73 5.23 -22.73
N GLU A 13 -43.83 5.71 -21.87
CA GLU A 13 -44.08 6.82 -20.93
C GLU A 13 -43.75 8.22 -21.49
N ALA A 14 -43.09 8.30 -22.65
CA ALA A 14 -42.68 9.57 -23.25
C ALA A 14 -43.89 10.39 -23.74
N GLY A 15 -43.95 11.68 -23.35
CA GLY A 15 -45.07 12.57 -23.71
C GLY A 15 -45.79 13.12 -22.48
N GLU A 16 -47.10 12.92 -22.38
CA GLU A 16 -47.93 13.50 -21.30
C GLU A 16 -47.64 12.90 -19.91
N LYS A 17 -47.14 11.65 -19.84
CA LYS A 17 -46.84 10.97 -18.57
C LYS A 17 -45.46 11.33 -17.99
N ASN A 18 -44.46 11.60 -18.84
CA ASN A 18 -43.14 12.05 -18.40
C ASN A 18 -42.58 13.14 -19.34
N PRO A 19 -42.66 14.43 -18.95
CA PRO A 19 -42.23 15.55 -19.79
C PRO A 19 -40.70 15.60 -19.98
N GLU A 20 -39.91 14.83 -19.23
CA GLU A 20 -38.47 14.72 -19.42
C GLU A 20 -38.09 13.93 -20.69
N PHE A 21 -39.02 13.18 -21.29
CA PHE A 21 -38.74 12.32 -22.45
C PHE A 21 -39.62 12.66 -23.65
N GLN A 22 -38.99 12.83 -24.81
CA GLN A 22 -39.65 13.16 -26.07
C GLN A 22 -39.17 12.24 -27.20
N VAL A 23 -40.12 11.70 -27.95
CA VAL A 23 -39.84 10.92 -29.16
C VAL A 23 -39.87 11.84 -30.38
N ASP A 24 -38.78 11.85 -31.16
CA ASP A 24 -38.66 12.63 -32.40
C ASP A 24 -38.13 11.71 -33.50
N LYS A 25 -38.89 11.56 -34.61
CA LYS A 25 -38.58 10.69 -35.76
C LYS A 25 -38.23 9.24 -35.37
N GLY A 26 -38.93 8.68 -34.38
CA GLY A 26 -38.74 7.30 -33.93
C GLY A 26 -37.48 7.08 -33.09
N VAL A 27 -36.95 8.16 -32.50
CA VAL A 27 -35.78 8.17 -31.63
C VAL A 27 -36.14 8.90 -30.33
N LEU A 28 -35.77 8.32 -29.19
CA LEU A 28 -36.07 8.84 -27.86
C LEU A 28 -35.00 9.85 -27.41
N PHE A 29 -35.45 10.98 -26.89
CA PHE A 29 -34.60 12.01 -26.32
C PHE A 29 -35.01 12.33 -24.88
N ARG A 30 -34.03 12.63 -24.04
CA ARG A 30 -34.22 13.22 -22.72
C ARG A 30 -33.99 14.72 -22.77
N ILE A 31 -34.91 15.50 -22.22
CA ILE A 31 -34.85 16.95 -22.13
C ILE A 31 -34.50 17.31 -20.69
N THR A 32 -33.38 18.02 -20.50
CA THR A 32 -32.90 18.41 -19.17
C THR A 32 -32.53 19.89 -19.14
N PRO A 33 -32.77 20.60 -18.02
CA PRO A 33 -32.33 21.98 -17.89
C PRO A 33 -30.80 22.04 -17.83
N ASP A 34 -30.19 22.87 -18.68
CA ASP A 34 -28.74 23.08 -18.70
C ASP A 34 -28.40 24.53 -18.38
N LYS A 35 -27.34 24.71 -17.59
CA LYS A 35 -26.93 26.04 -17.13
C LYS A 35 -26.39 26.95 -18.25
N LYS A 36 -25.96 26.38 -19.38
CA LYS A 36 -25.38 27.14 -20.50
C LYS A 36 -26.35 27.32 -21.64
N GLU A 37 -27.12 26.28 -21.96
CA GLU A 37 -28.00 26.25 -23.14
C GLU A 37 -29.50 26.37 -22.78
N GLY A 38 -29.84 26.50 -21.49
CA GLY A 38 -31.21 26.56 -20.99
C GLY A 38 -31.86 25.18 -20.96
N ILE A 39 -31.95 24.52 -22.13
CA ILE A 39 -32.51 23.19 -22.29
C ILE A 39 -31.55 22.35 -23.14
N ARG A 40 -31.15 21.18 -22.62
CA ARG A 40 -30.32 20.20 -23.31
C ARG A 40 -31.15 18.99 -23.73
N LYS A 41 -31.07 18.67 -25.02
CA LYS A 41 -31.67 17.48 -25.64
C LYS A 41 -30.62 16.37 -25.76
N GLN A 42 -30.78 15.28 -25.02
CA GLN A 42 -29.87 14.14 -24.98
C GLN A 42 -30.49 12.94 -25.69
N LEU A 43 -29.76 12.29 -26.57
CA LEU A 43 -30.19 11.08 -27.25
C LEU A 43 -30.16 9.87 -26.31
N VAL A 44 -31.26 9.14 -26.19
CA VAL A 44 -31.31 7.92 -25.39
C VAL A 44 -30.71 6.75 -26.15
N ILE A 45 -29.72 6.07 -25.54
CA ILE A 45 -28.92 5.03 -26.19
C ILE A 45 -29.36 3.62 -25.77
N PRO A 46 -29.74 2.76 -26.75
CA PRO A 46 -30.01 1.33 -26.53
C PRO A 46 -28.81 0.59 -25.95
N GLU A 47 -29.06 -0.44 -25.14
CA GLU A 47 -28.05 -1.19 -24.39
C GLU A 47 -26.93 -1.74 -25.29
N GLU A 48 -27.30 -2.27 -26.47
CA GLU A 48 -26.36 -2.82 -27.45
C GLU A 48 -25.32 -1.81 -27.96
N LEU A 49 -25.65 -0.51 -27.90
CA LEU A 49 -24.80 0.56 -28.41
C LEU A 49 -24.00 1.28 -27.30
N ARG A 50 -24.39 1.13 -26.02
CA ARG A 50 -23.76 1.82 -24.88
C ARG A 50 -22.25 1.61 -24.84
N GLU A 51 -21.77 0.36 -25.04
CA GLU A 51 -20.33 0.07 -25.05
C GLU A 51 -19.57 0.78 -26.18
N LYS A 52 -20.19 0.90 -27.38
CA LYS A 52 -19.59 1.60 -28.52
C LYS A 52 -19.45 3.09 -28.22
N PHE A 53 -20.47 3.71 -27.61
CA PHE A 53 -20.41 5.12 -27.21
C PHE A 53 -19.41 5.37 -26.08
N LEU A 54 -19.32 4.46 -25.10
CA LEU A 54 -18.29 4.51 -24.05
C LEU A 54 -16.88 4.43 -24.67
N LYS A 55 -16.66 3.52 -25.63
CA LYS A 55 -15.39 3.39 -26.37
C LYS A 55 -15.06 4.64 -27.15
N LEU A 56 -16.03 5.19 -27.89
CA LEU A 56 -15.86 6.41 -28.69
C LEU A 56 -15.51 7.61 -27.80
N CYS A 57 -16.21 7.78 -26.68
CA CYS A 57 -16.07 8.96 -25.82
C CYS A 57 -14.89 8.88 -24.85
N HIS A 58 -14.41 7.68 -24.49
CA HIS A 58 -13.23 7.51 -23.65
C HIS A 58 -11.95 7.27 -24.45
N ASN A 59 -11.94 6.33 -25.39
CA ASN A 59 -10.70 5.90 -26.07
C ASN A 59 -10.40 6.76 -27.28
N GLU A 60 -11.33 6.82 -28.23
CA GLU A 60 -11.09 7.37 -29.58
C GLU A 60 -11.10 8.90 -29.55
N SER A 61 -12.29 9.48 -29.46
CA SER A 61 -12.43 10.95 -29.37
C SER A 61 -11.98 11.48 -28.01
N GLY A 62 -12.06 10.64 -26.98
CA GLY A 62 -11.77 10.94 -25.58
C GLY A 62 -10.30 11.03 -25.22
N THR A 63 -9.42 10.35 -25.96
CA THR A 63 -7.97 10.29 -25.67
C THR A 63 -7.64 9.86 -24.23
N HIS A 64 -8.42 8.94 -23.67
CA HIS A 64 -8.27 8.38 -22.32
C HIS A 64 -8.37 9.40 -21.17
N VAL A 65 -9.18 10.45 -21.32
CA VAL A 65 -9.45 11.39 -20.22
C VAL A 65 -10.13 10.70 -19.02
N GLY A 66 -9.90 11.25 -17.83
CA GLY A 66 -10.47 10.73 -16.59
C GLY A 66 -12.01 10.81 -16.53
N VAL A 67 -12.57 10.08 -15.57
CA VAL A 67 -14.02 9.87 -15.36
C VAL A 67 -14.84 11.15 -15.52
N THR A 68 -14.49 12.23 -14.83
CA THR A 68 -15.26 13.48 -14.83
C THR A 68 -15.39 14.08 -16.23
N LYS A 69 -14.30 14.06 -17.02
CA LYS A 69 -14.31 14.58 -18.40
C LYS A 69 -15.07 13.64 -19.34
N THR A 70 -14.95 12.34 -19.15
CA THR A 70 -15.71 11.35 -19.95
C THR A 70 -17.21 11.49 -19.71
N LYS A 71 -17.64 11.65 -18.44
CA LYS A 71 -19.03 11.92 -18.09
C LYS A 71 -19.55 13.20 -18.72
N ASP A 72 -18.79 14.29 -18.62
CA ASP A 72 -19.16 15.56 -19.24
C ASP A 72 -19.33 15.43 -20.76
N ARG A 73 -18.45 14.68 -21.45
CA ARG A 73 -18.59 14.43 -22.89
C ARG A 73 -19.84 13.63 -23.24
N LEU A 74 -20.12 12.56 -22.48
CA LEU A 74 -21.28 11.71 -22.71
C LEU A 74 -22.60 12.46 -22.45
N LEU A 75 -22.71 13.10 -21.29
CA LEU A 75 -23.91 13.81 -20.83
C LEU A 75 -24.17 15.13 -21.58
N ARG A 76 -23.31 15.52 -22.53
CA ARG A 76 -23.66 16.61 -23.46
C ARG A 76 -24.72 16.17 -24.47
N ASN A 77 -24.61 14.95 -24.99
CA ASN A 77 -25.39 14.51 -26.15
C ASN A 77 -26.16 13.21 -25.91
N PHE A 78 -25.84 12.44 -24.87
CA PHE A 78 -26.34 11.07 -24.69
C PHE A 78 -26.86 10.84 -23.28
N PHE A 79 -27.84 9.93 -23.17
CA PHE A 79 -28.40 9.49 -21.91
C PHE A 79 -28.75 8.00 -21.95
N TRP A 80 -28.60 7.33 -20.81
CA TRP A 80 -29.24 6.06 -20.49
C TRP A 80 -29.26 5.88 -18.97
N PRO A 81 -30.16 5.06 -18.41
CA PRO A 81 -30.13 4.71 -17.00
C PRO A 81 -28.75 4.21 -16.58
N ASN A 82 -28.23 4.67 -15.44
CA ASN A 82 -26.89 4.31 -14.94
C ASN A 82 -25.67 4.73 -15.78
N ILE A 83 -25.83 5.62 -16.79
CA ILE A 83 -24.71 6.15 -17.60
C ILE A 83 -23.49 6.61 -16.78
N ILE A 84 -23.72 7.23 -15.62
CA ILE A 84 -22.68 7.72 -14.72
C ILE A 84 -21.87 6.54 -14.15
N LYS A 85 -22.54 5.51 -13.63
CA LYS A 85 -21.93 4.32 -13.01
C LYS A 85 -21.25 3.44 -14.06
N GLU A 86 -21.88 3.26 -15.22
CA GLU A 86 -21.27 2.54 -16.35
C GLU A 86 -20.02 3.24 -16.86
N THR A 87 -20.04 4.58 -16.96
CA THR A 87 -18.85 5.37 -17.35
C THR A 87 -17.71 5.22 -16.34
N GLU A 88 -18.03 5.29 -15.04
CA GLU A 88 -17.03 5.05 -13.98
C GLU A 88 -16.38 3.69 -14.08
N ASN A 89 -17.18 2.64 -14.23
CA ASN A 89 -16.70 1.27 -14.36
C ASN A 89 -15.89 1.08 -15.65
N TYR A 90 -16.34 1.66 -16.77
CA TYR A 90 -15.65 1.57 -18.06
C TYR A 90 -14.23 2.16 -17.99
N VAL A 91 -14.10 3.36 -17.43
CA VAL A 91 -12.81 4.05 -17.27
C VAL A 91 -11.94 3.34 -16.24
N ARG A 92 -12.52 2.88 -15.12
CA ARG A 92 -11.80 2.15 -14.05
C ARG A 92 -11.20 0.84 -14.56
N CYS A 93 -11.92 0.10 -15.41
CA CYS A 93 -11.45 -1.17 -15.97
C CYS A 93 -10.56 -1.01 -17.22
N GLY A 94 -10.26 0.22 -17.66
CA GLY A 94 -9.41 0.45 -18.84
C GLY A 94 -7.95 0.05 -18.59
N ASP A 95 -7.49 -1.03 -19.21
CA ASP A 95 -6.12 -1.57 -19.01
C ASP A 95 -5.02 -0.50 -19.20
N ARG A 96 -5.07 0.27 -20.29
CA ARG A 96 -4.11 1.35 -20.57
C ARG A 96 -4.08 2.41 -19.46
N CYS A 97 -5.25 2.84 -19.02
CA CYS A 97 -5.40 3.84 -17.96
C CYS A 97 -4.86 3.31 -16.61
N GLN A 98 -5.16 2.05 -16.29
CA GLN A 98 -4.68 1.41 -15.08
C GLN A 98 -3.15 1.24 -15.09
N ARG A 99 -2.54 0.91 -16.24
CA ARG A 99 -1.07 0.75 -16.38
C ARG A 99 -0.31 2.06 -16.30
N ILE A 100 -0.83 3.12 -16.94
CA ILE A 100 -0.25 4.47 -16.84
C ILE A 100 -0.32 4.96 -15.39
N GLY A 101 -1.46 4.73 -14.73
CA GLY A 101 -1.67 5.11 -13.34
C GLY A 101 -1.84 6.62 -13.12
N HIS A 102 -2.09 6.99 -11.87
CA HIS A 102 -2.26 8.37 -11.42
C HIS A 102 -1.58 8.62 -10.08
N GLU A 103 -1.40 9.89 -9.69
CA GLU A 103 -0.67 10.27 -8.47
C GLU A 103 -1.17 9.58 -7.19
N GLY A 104 -2.49 9.40 -7.06
CA GLY A 104 -3.12 8.73 -5.91
C GLY A 104 -2.96 7.20 -5.84
N ASP A 105 -2.31 6.55 -6.82
CA ASP A 105 -2.15 5.10 -6.82
C ASP A 105 -1.14 4.61 -5.78
N LYS A 106 -0.16 5.45 -5.44
CA LYS A 106 0.91 5.11 -4.51
C LYS A 106 0.43 5.29 -3.07
N LYS A 107 -0.25 4.28 -2.56
CA LYS A 107 -0.73 4.23 -1.18
C LYS A 107 0.30 3.55 -0.30
N GLN A 108 0.66 4.18 0.81
CA GLN A 108 1.56 3.59 1.81
C GLN A 108 0.76 2.69 2.75
N ALA A 109 1.20 1.46 2.96
CA ALA A 109 0.67 0.58 4.00
C ALA A 109 1.35 0.86 5.35
N PRO A 110 0.67 0.60 6.48
CA PRO A 110 1.20 0.86 7.82
C PRO A 110 2.58 0.23 8.05
N LEU A 111 3.46 0.95 8.76
CA LEU A 111 4.83 0.51 9.00
C LEU A 111 4.84 -0.65 10.00
N LYS A 112 5.41 -1.77 9.59
CA LYS A 112 5.72 -2.87 10.51
C LYS A 112 7.03 -2.60 11.24
N LEU A 113 7.02 -2.69 12.57
CA LEU A 113 8.24 -2.56 13.35
C LEU A 113 9.12 -3.80 13.16
N VAL A 114 10.40 -3.55 12.93
CA VAL A 114 11.44 -4.59 12.89
C VAL A 114 12.00 -4.75 14.30
N PRO A 115 12.19 -5.97 14.81
CA PRO A 115 12.78 -6.19 16.14
C PRO A 115 14.12 -5.46 16.30
N ILE A 116 14.33 -4.88 17.47
CA ILE A 116 15.61 -4.25 17.83
C ILE A 116 16.60 -5.38 18.12
N ILE A 117 17.75 -5.32 17.46
CA ILE A 117 18.83 -6.28 17.65
C ILE A 117 19.66 -5.79 18.83
N SER A 118 19.67 -6.57 19.91
CA SER A 118 20.34 -6.21 21.16
C SER A 118 21.76 -6.76 21.26
N GLU A 119 22.06 -7.83 20.52
CA GLU A 119 23.35 -8.49 20.54
C GLU A 119 24.23 -8.00 19.38
N ILE A 120 25.48 -7.65 19.72
CA ILE A 120 26.43 -7.05 18.79
C ILE A 120 27.02 -8.14 17.90
N PHE A 121 27.21 -7.83 16.63
CA PHE A 121 27.72 -8.70 15.56
C PHE A 121 26.88 -9.95 15.21
N THR A 122 25.77 -10.20 15.92
CA THR A 122 24.80 -11.27 15.56
C THR A 122 24.24 -11.12 14.16
N LYS A 123 24.03 -9.88 13.70
CA LYS A 123 23.54 -9.57 12.35
C LYS A 123 24.43 -8.55 11.66
N LEU A 124 25.03 -8.95 10.53
CA LEU A 124 25.93 -8.13 9.73
C LEU A 124 25.33 -7.84 8.36
N ASN A 125 25.06 -6.57 8.10
CA ASN A 125 24.42 -6.12 6.87
C ASN A 125 25.48 -5.76 5.84
N CYS A 126 25.42 -6.38 4.67
CA CYS A 126 26.43 -6.23 3.64
C CYS A 126 25.86 -5.51 2.40
N ASP A 127 26.65 -4.65 1.78
CA ASP A 127 26.32 -3.95 0.53
C ASP A 127 27.62 -3.64 -0.23
N ILE A 128 27.52 -3.48 -1.55
CA ILE A 128 28.65 -3.15 -2.41
C ILE A 128 28.38 -1.81 -3.09
N THR A 129 29.40 -0.96 -3.19
CA THR A 129 29.30 0.27 -3.97
C THR A 129 30.40 0.33 -5.00
N GLY A 130 30.01 0.62 -6.24
CA GLY A 130 30.90 0.86 -7.36
C GLY A 130 30.13 0.90 -8.69
N PRO A 131 30.84 1.11 -9.80
CA PRO A 131 32.28 1.37 -9.85
C PRO A 131 32.66 2.75 -9.28
N LEU A 132 33.74 2.80 -8.51
CA LEU A 132 34.41 3.99 -8.00
C LEU A 132 35.61 4.35 -8.92
N PRO A 133 36.18 5.57 -8.82
CA PRO A 133 37.46 5.86 -9.43
C PRO A 133 38.51 4.82 -9.01
N GLU A 134 39.32 4.38 -9.97
CA GLU A 134 40.34 3.36 -9.71
C GLU A 134 41.39 3.92 -8.72
N SER A 135 41.57 3.23 -7.59
CA SER A 135 42.62 3.57 -6.62
C SER A 135 44.01 3.18 -7.13
N GLU A 136 45.08 3.62 -6.46
CA GLU A 136 46.44 3.18 -6.77
C GLU A 136 46.61 1.64 -6.76
N LYS A 137 45.85 0.95 -5.90
CA LYS A 137 45.87 -0.52 -5.83
C LYS A 137 44.94 -1.21 -6.84
N ARG A 138 44.38 -0.44 -7.77
CA ARG A 138 43.42 -0.86 -8.79
C ARG A 138 42.07 -1.32 -8.23
N ASN A 139 41.69 -0.86 -7.04
CA ASN A 139 40.37 -1.15 -6.47
C ASN A 139 39.32 -0.22 -7.08
N LYS A 140 38.15 -0.77 -7.40
CA LYS A 140 37.03 -0.08 -8.06
C LYS A 140 35.71 -0.26 -7.33
N TYR A 141 35.67 -1.10 -6.31
CA TYR A 141 34.48 -1.38 -5.53
C TYR A 141 34.80 -1.28 -4.05
N LEU A 142 33.76 -1.06 -3.25
CA LEU A 142 33.85 -1.07 -1.81
C LEU A 142 32.77 -1.99 -1.25
N PHE A 143 33.20 -3.09 -0.65
CA PHE A 143 32.36 -3.95 0.17
C PHE A 143 32.19 -3.32 1.53
N LYS A 144 30.95 -3.04 1.94
CA LYS A 144 30.63 -2.35 3.20
C LYS A 144 29.84 -3.30 4.07
N VAL A 145 30.18 -3.31 5.35
CA VAL A 145 29.48 -4.10 6.36
C VAL A 145 29.05 -3.19 7.51
N MET A 146 27.89 -3.46 8.09
CA MET A 146 27.41 -2.76 9.27
C MET A 146 26.78 -3.72 10.27
N CYS A 147 27.21 -3.63 11.53
CA CYS A 147 26.54 -4.33 12.62
C CYS A 147 25.11 -3.79 12.84
N GLY A 148 24.13 -4.69 12.86
CA GLY A 148 22.72 -4.35 13.06
C GLY A 148 22.42 -3.72 14.42
N ALA A 149 23.11 -4.12 15.49
CA ALA A 149 22.91 -3.59 16.85
C ALA A 149 23.71 -2.31 17.09
N SER A 150 25.04 -2.37 17.03
CA SER A 150 25.92 -1.25 17.39
C SER A 150 26.05 -0.19 16.30
N LYS A 151 25.62 -0.49 15.07
CA LYS A 151 25.87 0.35 13.88
C LYS A 151 27.36 0.52 13.57
N ASN A 152 28.22 -0.36 14.08
CA ASN A 152 29.65 -0.33 13.79
C ASN A 152 29.90 -0.65 12.31
N PRO A 153 30.51 0.29 11.55
CA PRO A 153 30.79 0.09 10.14
C PRO A 153 32.14 -0.59 9.93
N ASP A 154 32.23 -1.33 8.84
CA ASP A 154 33.48 -1.80 8.25
C ASP A 154 33.42 -1.73 6.73
N ALA A 155 34.59 -1.68 6.09
CA ALA A 155 34.64 -1.75 4.65
C ALA A 155 35.96 -2.33 4.13
N ILE A 156 35.86 -2.98 2.97
CA ILE A 156 36.95 -3.66 2.29
C ILE A 156 36.94 -3.24 0.82
N PRO A 157 38.00 -2.55 0.34
CA PRO A 157 38.17 -2.23 -1.08
C PRO A 157 38.33 -3.51 -1.91
N LEU A 158 37.68 -3.56 -3.08
CA LEU A 158 37.74 -4.70 -4.00
C LEU A 158 38.08 -4.26 -5.43
N LYS A 159 38.77 -5.12 -6.16
CA LYS A 159 39.09 -4.94 -7.59
C LYS A 159 37.90 -5.29 -8.48
N ASP A 160 37.16 -6.33 -8.10
CA ASP A 160 35.97 -6.81 -8.79
C ASP A 160 34.92 -7.33 -7.80
N ILE A 161 33.78 -7.78 -8.33
CA ILE A 161 32.63 -8.28 -7.57
C ILE A 161 32.40 -9.79 -7.78
N LYS A 162 33.46 -10.53 -8.14
CA LYS A 162 33.38 -12.00 -8.27
C LYS A 162 33.20 -12.63 -6.89
N SER A 163 32.61 -13.82 -6.90
CA SER A 163 32.29 -14.57 -5.67
C SER A 163 33.50 -14.82 -4.78
N GLU A 164 34.67 -15.10 -5.36
CA GLU A 164 35.93 -15.32 -4.62
C GLU A 164 36.32 -14.08 -3.80
N SER A 165 36.36 -12.90 -4.44
CA SER A 165 36.66 -11.64 -3.75
C SER A 165 35.64 -11.28 -2.67
N ILE A 166 34.37 -11.64 -2.86
CA ILE A 166 33.33 -11.45 -1.83
C ILE A 166 33.56 -12.39 -0.65
N VAL A 167 33.88 -13.66 -0.89
CA VAL A 167 34.18 -14.62 0.19
C VAL A 167 35.42 -14.21 0.98
N GLU A 168 36.47 -13.74 0.30
CA GLU A 168 37.66 -13.17 0.97
C GLU A 168 37.30 -11.96 1.83
N ALA A 169 36.46 -11.05 1.31
CA ALA A 169 36.00 -9.89 2.06
C ALA A 169 35.15 -10.27 3.29
N LEU A 170 34.27 -11.27 3.15
CA LEU A 170 33.50 -11.82 4.26
C LEU A 170 34.42 -12.43 5.32
N LEU A 171 35.41 -13.21 4.91
CA LEU A 171 36.38 -13.83 5.84
C LEU A 171 37.18 -12.77 6.61
N LEU A 172 37.65 -11.72 5.92
CA LEU A 172 38.32 -10.58 6.55
C LEU A 172 37.43 -9.79 7.51
N THR A 173 36.13 -9.74 7.24
CA THR A 173 35.16 -9.12 8.14
C THR A 173 34.93 -10.01 9.38
N PHE A 174 34.75 -11.31 9.18
CA PHE A 174 34.47 -12.27 10.25
C PHE A 174 35.68 -12.46 11.17
N SER A 175 36.91 -12.31 10.66
CA SER A 175 38.10 -12.32 11.50
C SER A 175 38.19 -11.11 12.46
N ARG A 176 37.50 -10.00 12.15
CA ARG A 176 37.46 -8.80 13.00
C ARG A 176 36.33 -8.82 14.02
N PHE A 177 35.16 -9.36 13.64
CA PHE A 177 33.94 -9.26 14.45
C PHE A 177 33.43 -10.60 15.00
N GLY A 178 33.98 -11.71 14.55
CA GLY A 178 33.40 -13.04 14.74
C GLY A 178 32.37 -13.39 13.67
N LEU A 179 31.93 -14.65 13.70
CA LEU A 179 30.93 -15.18 12.78
C LEU A 179 29.52 -14.71 13.20
N PRO A 180 28.75 -14.06 12.31
CA PRO A 180 27.39 -13.66 12.61
C PRO A 180 26.42 -14.85 12.53
N HIS A 181 25.26 -14.72 13.19
CA HIS A 181 24.16 -15.67 13.01
C HIS A 181 23.40 -15.41 11.70
N GLU A 182 23.30 -14.15 11.29
CA GLU A 182 22.54 -13.76 10.09
C GLU A 182 23.28 -12.70 9.27
N VAL A 183 23.33 -12.91 7.96
CA VAL A 183 23.85 -11.95 6.98
C VAL A 183 22.74 -11.59 6.00
N PRO A 184 22.04 -10.45 6.22
CA PRO A 184 21.14 -9.92 5.21
C PRO A 184 21.92 -9.25 4.08
N CYS A 185 21.60 -9.66 2.86
CA CYS A 185 22.14 -9.08 1.62
C CYS A 185 21.02 -8.72 0.66
N ASP A 186 21.32 -7.94 -0.36
CA ASP A 186 20.44 -7.79 -1.51
C ASP A 186 20.48 -9.06 -2.40
N LEU A 187 19.68 -9.04 -3.47
CA LEU A 187 19.66 -10.11 -4.49
C LEU A 187 20.75 -9.91 -5.54
N GLY A 188 21.86 -9.25 -5.18
CA GLY A 188 23.02 -9.10 -6.06
C GLY A 188 23.59 -10.47 -6.42
N SER A 189 23.95 -10.66 -7.70
CA SER A 189 24.45 -11.94 -8.23
C SER A 189 25.70 -12.46 -7.49
N CYS A 190 26.48 -11.56 -6.91
CA CYS A 190 27.66 -11.87 -6.11
C CYS A 190 27.33 -12.48 -4.73
N PHE A 191 26.16 -12.16 -4.15
CA PHE A 191 25.67 -12.72 -2.90
C PHE A 191 24.82 -13.97 -3.08
N THR A 192 24.22 -14.17 -4.26
CA THR A 192 23.41 -15.35 -4.59
C THR A 192 24.20 -16.44 -5.30
N SER A 193 25.50 -16.25 -5.51
CA SER A 193 26.33 -17.23 -6.22
C SER A 193 26.45 -18.53 -5.41
N ASN A 194 26.57 -19.67 -6.09
CA ASN A 194 26.71 -20.97 -5.42
C ASN A 194 27.91 -20.99 -4.45
N HIS A 195 29.01 -20.33 -4.83
CA HIS A 195 30.22 -20.26 -4.01
C HIS A 195 29.99 -19.49 -2.70
N THR A 196 29.39 -18.30 -2.77
CA THR A 196 29.10 -17.49 -1.58
C THR A 196 28.05 -18.17 -0.69
N SER A 197 27.01 -18.74 -1.28
CA SER A 197 25.97 -19.47 -0.54
C SER A 197 26.54 -20.70 0.18
N THR A 198 27.35 -21.52 -0.51
CA THR A 198 28.00 -22.69 0.10
C THR A 198 28.94 -22.29 1.24
N PHE A 199 29.69 -21.20 1.08
CA PHE A 199 30.54 -20.67 2.14
C PHE A 199 29.71 -20.31 3.38
N LEU A 200 28.67 -19.49 3.24
CA LEU A 200 27.83 -19.08 4.37
C LEU A 200 27.13 -20.27 5.05
N GLU A 201 26.64 -21.23 4.26
CA GLU A 201 25.99 -22.45 4.76
C GLU A 201 26.95 -23.32 5.58
N LYS A 202 28.19 -23.54 5.11
CA LYS A 202 29.20 -24.34 5.82
C LYS A 202 29.59 -23.74 7.17
N PHE A 203 29.54 -22.41 7.30
CA PHE A 203 29.79 -21.71 8.56
C PHE A 203 28.53 -21.59 9.43
N GLY A 204 27.40 -22.20 9.04
CA GLY A 204 26.14 -22.14 9.78
C GLY A 204 25.47 -20.77 9.78
N ILE A 205 25.85 -19.89 8.84
CA ILE A 205 25.37 -18.50 8.78
C ILE A 205 24.08 -18.44 7.97
N LYS A 206 23.01 -17.90 8.57
CA LYS A 206 21.74 -17.74 7.88
C LYS A 206 21.78 -16.55 6.92
N VAL A 207 21.60 -16.81 5.64
CA VAL A 207 21.47 -15.74 4.63
C VAL A 207 20.02 -15.29 4.54
N ARG A 208 19.79 -13.97 4.61
CA ARG A 208 18.46 -13.40 4.31
C ARG A 208 18.55 -12.44 3.14
N HIS A 209 17.99 -12.84 2.01
CA HIS A 209 17.85 -11.91 0.90
C HIS A 209 16.74 -10.91 1.18
N SER A 210 17.05 -9.64 1.01
CA SER A 210 16.06 -8.57 1.04
C SER A 210 15.09 -8.77 -0.14
N PHE A 211 13.78 -8.78 0.14
CA PHE A 211 12.77 -8.85 -0.93
C PHE A 211 12.91 -7.65 -1.87
N VAL A 212 12.48 -7.81 -3.13
CA VAL A 212 12.59 -6.78 -4.17
C VAL A 212 12.01 -5.46 -3.66
N HIS A 213 12.88 -4.46 -3.51
CA HIS A 213 12.56 -3.06 -3.23
C HIS A 213 11.64 -2.85 -2.02
N GLN A 214 12.16 -3.14 -0.81
CA GLN A 214 11.64 -2.59 0.45
C GLN A 214 12.56 -1.48 1.02
N PRO A 215 12.69 -0.31 0.37
CA PRO A 215 13.55 0.76 0.87
C PRO A 215 13.01 1.42 2.15
N GLU A 216 11.70 1.39 2.36
CA GLU A 216 11.05 2.27 3.34
C GLU A 216 11.31 1.88 4.82
N SER A 217 11.79 0.67 5.11
CA SER A 217 11.95 0.17 6.49
C SER A 217 13.37 -0.05 6.99
N ASN A 218 14.43 0.23 6.21
CA ASN A 218 15.76 -0.26 6.57
C ASN A 218 16.75 0.84 7.04
N PRO A 219 17.23 0.84 8.31
CA PRO A 219 18.31 1.73 8.76
C PRO A 219 19.61 1.55 7.95
N ILE A 220 19.75 0.41 7.28
CA ILE A 220 20.87 0.03 6.41
C ILE A 220 20.98 0.97 5.19
N GLU A 221 19.88 1.37 4.56
CA GLU A 221 19.93 2.25 3.38
C GLU A 221 20.45 3.65 3.72
N ARG A 222 20.06 4.18 4.87
CA ARG A 222 20.57 5.46 5.36
C ARG A 222 22.07 5.38 5.60
N PHE A 223 22.55 4.30 6.22
CA PHE A 223 23.98 4.09 6.39
C PHE A 223 24.72 4.09 5.06
N HIS A 224 24.26 3.30 4.10
CA HIS A 224 24.90 3.25 2.78
C HIS A 224 24.86 4.60 2.07
N THR A 225 23.81 5.39 2.28
CA THR A 225 23.74 6.78 1.78
C THR A 225 24.77 7.68 2.44
N THR A 226 24.95 7.60 3.76
CA THR A 226 25.98 8.34 4.49
C THR A 226 27.38 7.97 4.00
N VAL A 227 27.68 6.68 3.85
CA VAL A 227 28.97 6.23 3.31
C VAL A 227 29.18 6.71 1.88
N LYS A 228 28.15 6.65 1.02
CA LYS A 228 28.22 7.19 -0.35
C LYS A 228 28.51 8.69 -0.35
N ARG A 229 27.87 9.46 0.54
CA ARG A 229 28.15 10.90 0.68
C ARG A 229 29.60 11.15 1.12
N LEU A 230 30.07 10.39 2.10
CA LEU A 230 31.45 10.51 2.60
C LEU A 230 32.48 10.15 1.52
N LEU A 231 32.24 9.08 0.78
CA LEU A 231 33.05 8.72 -0.40
C LEU A 231 33.07 9.84 -1.44
N LYS A 232 31.94 10.48 -1.72
CA LYS A 232 31.90 11.62 -2.66
C LYS A 232 32.77 12.79 -2.19
N VAL A 233 32.76 13.10 -0.89
CA VAL A 233 33.61 14.16 -0.33
C VAL A 233 35.09 13.77 -0.47
N ILE A 234 35.46 12.56 -0.06
CA ILE A 234 36.83 12.05 -0.18
C ILE A 234 37.30 12.07 -1.65
N CYS A 235 36.45 11.62 -2.57
CA CYS A 235 36.79 11.60 -3.99
C CYS A 235 36.85 13.01 -4.61
N LEU A 236 36.14 13.99 -4.06
CA LEU A 236 36.21 15.39 -4.50
C LEU A 236 37.56 16.00 -4.12
N GLU A 237 38.06 15.70 -2.92
CA GLU A 237 39.36 16.18 -2.43
C GLU A 237 40.52 15.48 -3.14
N ASN A 238 40.47 14.14 -3.23
CA ASN A 238 41.45 13.35 -3.97
C ASN A 238 40.87 12.00 -4.41
N ALA A 239 40.41 11.93 -5.66
CA ALA A 239 39.77 10.77 -6.25
C ALA A 239 40.65 9.51 -6.31
N ARG A 240 41.98 9.63 -6.45
CA ARG A 240 42.87 8.45 -6.56
C ARG A 240 43.22 7.84 -5.21
N ASP A 241 43.20 8.66 -4.15
CA ASP A 241 43.56 8.25 -2.78
C ASP A 241 42.34 7.95 -1.90
N TRP A 242 41.16 7.74 -2.49
CA TRP A 242 39.95 7.47 -1.71
C TRP A 242 40.12 6.28 -0.76
N GLU A 243 40.88 5.27 -1.19
CA GLU A 243 41.19 4.08 -0.39
C GLU A 243 42.04 4.41 0.85
N LYS A 244 43.01 5.33 0.74
CA LYS A 244 43.91 5.71 1.85
C LYS A 244 43.19 6.55 2.90
N ASN A 245 42.23 7.36 2.46
CA ASN A 245 41.48 8.26 3.34
C ASN A 245 40.28 7.57 4.01
N PHE A 246 39.82 6.44 3.47
CA PHE A 246 38.64 5.75 3.97
C PHE A 246 38.75 5.25 5.43
N PRO A 247 39.90 4.75 5.93
CA PRO A 247 40.06 4.38 7.34
C PRO A 247 39.77 5.53 8.32
N VAL A 248 40.16 6.76 7.99
CA VAL A 248 39.87 7.96 8.81
C VAL A 248 38.37 8.24 8.83
N ALA A 249 37.72 8.10 7.68
CA ALA A 249 36.27 8.19 7.54
C ALA A 249 35.53 7.13 8.39
N LEU A 250 36.03 5.88 8.42
CA LEU A 250 35.49 4.84 9.30
C LEU A 250 35.67 5.19 10.78
N LEU A 251 36.81 5.74 11.18
CA LEU A 251 37.03 6.19 12.56
C LEU A 251 36.01 7.26 12.99
N ALA A 252 35.74 8.24 12.12
CA ALA A 252 34.72 9.26 12.37
C ALA A 252 33.33 8.63 12.56
N LEU A 253 32.93 7.71 11.67
CA LEU A 253 31.64 7.02 11.78
C LEU A 253 31.53 6.14 13.03
N ARG A 254 32.65 5.63 13.57
CA ARG A 254 32.69 4.82 14.79
C ARG A 254 32.59 5.64 16.07
N THR A 255 32.90 6.93 16.02
CA THR A 255 33.03 7.80 17.21
C THR A 255 31.90 8.82 17.34
N VAL A 256 31.11 9.02 16.29
CA VAL A 256 29.91 9.88 16.31
C VAL A 256 28.69 9.09 16.78
N ASP A 257 27.88 9.73 17.62
CA ASP A 257 26.64 9.14 18.11
C ASP A 257 25.64 8.88 16.99
N HIS A 258 25.09 7.66 16.97
CA HIS A 258 24.05 7.33 16.02
C HIS A 258 22.68 7.74 16.55
N ASP A 259 21.94 8.49 15.74
CA ASP A 259 20.61 9.02 16.02
C ASP A 259 19.61 8.02 16.62
N THR A 260 19.69 6.75 16.23
CA THR A 260 18.79 5.68 16.71
C THR A 260 19.13 5.17 18.10
N SER A 261 20.40 4.92 18.39
CA SER A 261 20.84 4.41 19.69
C SER A 261 21.11 5.54 20.68
N GLY A 262 21.45 6.73 20.19
CA GLY A 262 21.97 7.84 21.00
C GLY A 262 23.33 7.54 21.63
N PHE A 263 24.10 6.64 21.02
CA PHE A 263 25.46 6.26 21.39
C PHE A 263 26.29 6.03 20.14
N SER A 264 27.60 6.28 20.22
CA SER A 264 28.54 5.98 19.16
C SER A 264 28.72 4.46 19.00
N PRO A 265 29.03 3.98 17.78
CA PRO A 265 29.31 2.56 17.60
C PRO A 265 30.47 2.05 18.47
N SER A 266 31.51 2.87 18.68
CA SER A 266 32.63 2.51 19.53
C SER A 266 32.25 2.38 21.00
N ALA A 267 31.39 3.25 21.53
CA ALA A 267 30.88 3.12 22.88
C ALA A 267 30.14 1.79 23.08
N LEU A 268 29.35 1.37 22.10
CA LEU A 268 28.61 0.10 22.16
C LEU A 268 29.52 -1.12 22.00
N VAL A 269 30.53 -1.07 21.12
CA VAL A 269 31.43 -2.22 20.86
C VAL A 269 32.53 -2.36 21.91
N HIS A 270 33.09 -1.25 22.39
CA HIS A 270 34.28 -1.22 23.24
C HIS A 270 34.01 -0.73 24.66
N GLY A 271 32.80 -0.29 24.98
CA GLY A 271 32.44 0.26 26.31
C GLY A 271 33.02 1.67 26.53
N ARG A 272 33.66 2.24 25.52
CA ARG A 272 34.27 3.57 25.52
C ARG A 272 34.36 4.12 24.10
N ASN A 273 34.42 5.44 23.97
CA ASN A 273 34.74 6.06 22.70
C ASN A 273 36.22 5.80 22.34
N LEU A 274 36.50 5.57 21.06
CA LEU A 274 37.88 5.52 20.57
C LEU A 274 38.54 6.89 20.74
N ARG A 275 39.85 6.90 20.98
CA ARG A 275 40.61 8.16 21.08
C ARG A 275 40.76 8.76 19.69
N THR A 276 40.20 9.94 19.51
CA THR A 276 40.32 10.76 18.30
C THR A 276 41.37 11.86 18.51
N PRO A 277 41.88 12.50 17.44
CA PRO A 277 42.85 13.59 17.55
C PRO A 277 42.41 14.69 18.52
N GLU A 278 41.13 15.09 18.50
CA GLU A 278 40.57 16.08 19.41
C GLU A 278 40.55 15.61 20.88
N ARG A 279 40.28 14.33 21.13
CA ARG A 279 40.37 13.75 22.49
C ARG A 279 41.80 13.69 23.00
N LEU A 280 42.77 13.45 22.11
CA LEU A 280 44.19 13.47 22.46
C LEU A 280 44.65 14.88 22.85
N LEU A 281 44.23 15.91 22.12
CA LEU A 281 44.51 17.30 22.44
C LEU A 281 43.87 17.71 23.77
N PHE A 282 42.59 17.36 23.97
CA PHE A 282 41.90 17.63 25.23
C PHE A 282 42.60 16.97 26.42
N GLY A 283 42.94 15.69 26.33
CA GLY A 283 43.63 14.98 27.43
C GLY A 283 44.99 15.60 27.78
N LYS A 284 45.74 16.11 26.78
CA LYS A 284 47.01 16.81 27.03
C LYS A 284 46.84 18.17 27.70
N TRP A 285 45.72 18.85 27.49
CA TRP A 285 45.53 20.24 27.92
C TRP A 285 44.65 20.40 29.17
N ALA A 286 43.78 19.43 29.45
CA ALA A 286 42.72 19.58 30.45
C ALA A 286 42.69 18.48 31.52
N GLU A 287 43.40 17.37 31.35
CA GLU A 287 43.35 16.24 32.30
C GLU A 287 44.70 16.07 33.02
N PRO A 288 44.72 16.03 34.37
CA PRO A 288 45.91 15.61 35.11
C PRO A 288 46.22 14.13 34.83
N GLU A 289 47.49 13.73 35.02
CA GLU A 289 47.92 12.33 34.81
C GLU A 289 47.07 11.38 35.69
N GLU A 290 46.45 10.37 35.06
CA GLU A 290 45.55 9.41 35.73
C GLU A 290 46.33 8.52 36.70
N GLU A 291 45.82 8.37 37.94
CA GLU A 291 46.26 7.34 38.88
C GLU A 291 45.83 5.93 38.39
N ASN A 292 46.71 4.95 38.58
CA ASN A 292 46.47 3.58 38.13
C ASN A 292 45.34 2.91 38.94
N SER A 293 44.17 2.75 38.30
CA SER A 293 43.09 1.88 38.80
C SER A 293 43.55 0.43 38.87
N LEU A 294 43.10 -0.31 39.88
CA LEU A 294 43.28 -1.75 39.96
C LEU A 294 42.55 -2.41 38.77
N VAL A 295 43.19 -3.38 38.10
CA VAL A 295 42.68 -4.00 36.86
C VAL A 295 41.28 -4.61 37.05
N THR A 296 41.00 -5.18 38.22
CA THR A 296 39.71 -5.81 38.53
C THR A 296 38.57 -4.81 38.64
N GLU A 297 38.79 -3.65 39.26
CA GLU A 297 37.80 -2.57 39.36
C GLU A 297 37.44 -2.04 37.98
N TYR A 298 38.44 -1.80 37.13
CA TYR A 298 38.23 -1.38 35.75
C TYR A 298 37.39 -2.39 34.95
N VAL A 299 37.63 -3.70 35.12
CA VAL A 299 36.86 -4.75 34.44
C VAL A 299 35.39 -4.74 34.89
N PHE A 300 35.12 -4.64 36.19
CA PHE A 300 33.74 -4.55 36.69
C PHE A 300 33.04 -3.28 36.21
N GLU A 301 33.71 -2.14 36.24
CA GLU A 301 33.18 -0.89 35.69
C GLU A 301 32.91 -0.97 34.19
N LEU A 302 33.77 -1.66 33.43
CA LEU A 302 33.59 -1.87 32.00
C LEU A 302 32.36 -2.74 31.72
N LEU A 303 32.18 -3.84 32.45
CA LEU A 303 31.00 -4.71 32.33
C LEU A 303 29.71 -3.95 32.68
N ASN A 304 29.73 -3.16 33.76
CA ASN A 304 28.60 -2.32 34.16
C ASN A 304 28.26 -1.27 33.08
N ARG A 305 29.29 -0.66 32.47
CA ARG A 305 29.09 0.26 31.33
C ARG A 305 28.46 -0.42 30.13
N PHE A 306 28.92 -1.62 29.76
CA PHE A 306 28.34 -2.37 28.64
C PHE A 306 26.86 -2.68 28.86
N GLN A 307 26.50 -3.16 30.06
CA GLN A 307 25.11 -3.44 30.39
C GLN A 307 24.25 -2.16 30.33
N LYS A 308 24.72 -1.08 30.96
CA LYS A 308 24.03 0.21 30.96
C LYS A 308 23.85 0.78 29.55
N TYR A 309 24.88 0.72 28.71
CA TYR A 309 24.79 1.18 27.31
C TYR A 309 23.81 0.35 26.50
N LYS A 310 23.81 -0.98 26.67
CA LYS A 310 22.87 -1.87 25.99
C LYS A 310 21.42 -1.50 26.34
N GLU A 311 21.10 -1.38 27.62
CA GLU A 311 19.76 -1.04 28.11
C GLU A 311 19.28 0.32 27.58
N LEU A 312 20.10 1.37 27.77
CA LEU A 312 19.76 2.71 27.30
C LEU A 312 19.66 2.81 25.77
N ALA A 313 20.52 2.10 25.03
CA ALA A 313 20.46 2.09 23.57
C ALA A 313 19.19 1.39 23.07
N MET A 314 18.76 0.31 23.72
CA MET A 314 17.52 -0.39 23.39
C MET A 314 16.29 0.48 23.68
N GLU A 315 16.26 1.14 24.82
CA GLU A 315 15.18 2.06 25.19
C GLU A 315 15.05 3.21 24.18
N LYS A 316 16.16 3.90 23.89
CA LYS A 316 16.19 5.00 22.90
C LYS A 316 15.80 4.53 21.51
N ALA A 317 16.31 3.37 21.07
CA ALA A 317 15.97 2.80 19.78
C ALA A 317 14.47 2.47 19.68
N SER A 318 13.88 1.93 20.75
CA SER A 318 12.45 1.62 20.85
C SER A 318 11.59 2.87 20.79
N ALA A 319 11.92 3.87 21.60
CA ALA A 319 11.20 5.14 21.62
C ALA A 319 11.25 5.83 20.24
N LYS A 320 12.43 5.88 19.59
CA LYS A 320 12.57 6.48 18.26
C LYS A 320 11.85 5.67 17.18
N GLN A 321 11.84 4.35 17.28
CA GLN A 321 11.11 3.48 16.37
C GLN A 321 9.59 3.68 16.48
N MET A 322 9.04 3.76 17.70
CA MET A 322 7.61 4.06 17.94
C MET A 322 7.23 5.46 17.43
N LYS A 323 8.06 6.47 17.68
CA LYS A 323 7.86 7.83 17.14
C LYS A 323 7.86 7.81 15.61
N ARG A 324 8.77 7.09 14.96
CA ARG A 324 8.80 6.98 13.50
C ARG A 324 7.54 6.30 12.97
N LYS A 325 7.06 5.23 13.61
CA LYS A 325 5.83 4.53 13.23
C LYS A 325 4.61 5.43 13.32
N THR A 326 4.41 6.09 14.45
CA THR A 326 3.26 7.01 14.64
C THR A 326 3.23 8.12 13.60
N TRP A 327 4.37 8.71 13.24
CA TRP A 327 4.43 9.72 12.18
C TRP A 327 4.17 9.15 10.78
N TYR A 328 4.73 7.99 10.46
CA TYR A 328 4.55 7.35 9.18
C TYR A 328 3.10 6.89 8.97
N ASP A 329 2.49 6.28 9.99
CA ASP A 329 1.15 5.71 9.91
C ASP A 329 0.03 6.75 9.74
N LYS A 330 0.29 8.04 9.99
CA LYS A 330 -0.68 9.14 9.76
C LYS A 330 -1.19 9.24 8.32
N ARG A 331 -0.37 8.82 7.35
CA ARG A 331 -0.72 8.84 5.91
C ARG A 331 -0.90 7.44 5.34
N ALA A 332 -0.76 6.41 6.19
CA ALA A 332 -0.85 5.04 5.77
C ALA A 332 -2.31 4.59 5.65
N ILE A 333 -2.58 3.74 4.68
CA ILE A 333 -3.89 3.14 4.41
C ILE A 333 -3.73 1.64 4.55
N SER A 334 -4.52 1.03 5.44
CA SER A 334 -4.60 -0.41 5.55
C SER A 334 -5.29 -0.98 4.31
N ARG A 335 -4.65 -1.95 3.67
CA ARG A 335 -5.11 -2.59 2.45
C ARG A 335 -4.84 -4.08 2.58
N GLU A 336 -5.73 -4.90 2.03
CA GLU A 336 -5.54 -6.34 1.95
C GLU A 336 -6.05 -6.86 0.60
N PHE A 337 -5.39 -7.89 0.08
CA PHE A 337 -5.78 -8.62 -1.13
C PHE A 337 -6.13 -10.07 -0.75
N LYS A 338 -7.17 -10.67 -1.35
CA LYS A 338 -7.63 -12.06 -1.19
C LYS A 338 -6.99 -13.01 -2.22
N ILE A 339 -6.98 -14.33 -1.97
CA ILE A 339 -6.45 -15.31 -2.95
C ILE A 339 -7.23 -15.08 -4.26
N GLY A 340 -6.53 -15.03 -5.39
CA GLY A 340 -7.15 -14.89 -6.71
C GLY A 340 -7.40 -13.44 -7.17
N ASP A 341 -7.21 -12.45 -6.30
CA ASP A 341 -7.31 -11.04 -6.71
C ASP A 341 -6.27 -10.73 -7.79
N GLN A 342 -6.71 -10.06 -8.86
CA GLN A 342 -5.80 -9.54 -9.88
C GLN A 342 -5.19 -8.23 -9.42
N VAL A 343 -3.87 -8.11 -9.55
CA VAL A 343 -3.10 -6.95 -9.11
C VAL A 343 -2.16 -6.46 -10.20
N LEU A 344 -1.89 -5.16 -10.19
CA LEU A 344 -0.83 -4.54 -10.95
C LEU A 344 0.38 -4.28 -10.04
N ILE A 345 1.57 -4.43 -10.62
CA ILE A 345 2.87 -4.33 -9.95
C ILE A 345 3.57 -3.05 -10.39
N LEU A 346 4.10 -2.28 -9.45
CA LEU A 346 4.85 -1.05 -9.75
C LEU A 346 6.15 -1.38 -10.49
N ALA A 347 6.39 -0.73 -11.63
CA ALA A 347 7.63 -0.85 -12.40
C ALA A 347 8.82 -0.28 -11.62
N THR A 348 9.83 -1.11 -11.36
CA THR A 348 11.04 -0.73 -10.63
C THR A 348 12.03 0.06 -11.48
N HIS A 349 12.13 -0.25 -12.76
CA HIS A 349 12.98 0.44 -13.73
C HIS A 349 12.14 1.09 -14.83
N LYS A 350 12.45 2.35 -15.12
CA LYS A 350 11.81 3.11 -16.20
C LYS A 350 12.84 3.44 -17.26
N PRO A 351 12.74 2.85 -18.46
CA PRO A 351 13.69 3.17 -19.53
C PRO A 351 13.58 4.62 -20.01
N ASN A 352 12.40 5.25 -19.88
CA ASN A 352 12.17 6.64 -20.25
C ASN A 352 11.00 7.25 -19.45
N LYS A 353 10.77 8.56 -19.63
CA LYS A 353 9.71 9.32 -18.95
C LYS A 353 8.29 8.88 -19.32
N PHE A 354 8.11 8.26 -20.49
CA PHE A 354 6.82 7.82 -21.03
C PHE A 354 6.51 6.35 -20.70
N ALA A 355 7.40 5.64 -20.00
CA ALA A 355 7.18 4.28 -19.58
C ALA A 355 6.04 4.21 -18.55
N VAL A 356 5.22 3.17 -18.67
CA VAL A 356 4.11 2.88 -17.75
C VAL A 356 4.61 2.72 -16.32
N TYR A 357 3.78 3.12 -15.35
CA TYR A 357 4.11 2.97 -13.93
C TYR A 357 3.81 1.57 -13.43
N TRP A 358 2.83 0.89 -14.02
CA TRP A 358 2.30 -0.38 -13.53
C TRP A 358 2.35 -1.46 -14.62
N VAL A 359 2.78 -2.66 -14.22
CA VAL A 359 3.02 -3.83 -15.06
C VAL A 359 2.17 -5.00 -14.53
N GLY A 360 1.84 -5.97 -15.40
CA GLY A 360 0.94 -7.08 -15.09
C GLY A 360 -0.14 -7.21 -16.16
N PRO A 361 -1.35 -7.71 -15.84
CA PRO A 361 -1.82 -8.12 -14.51
C PRO A 361 -1.09 -9.35 -13.97
N GLY A 362 -1.01 -9.45 -12.65
CA GLY A 362 -0.62 -10.67 -11.93
C GLY A 362 -1.77 -11.17 -11.06
N VAL A 363 -1.76 -12.44 -10.70
CA VAL A 363 -2.72 -13.05 -9.78
C VAL A 363 -2.05 -13.25 -8.43
N ARG A 364 -2.76 -12.88 -7.37
CA ARG A 364 -2.30 -13.14 -6.02
C ARG A 364 -2.42 -14.63 -5.70
N ASP A 365 -1.30 -15.24 -5.39
CA ASP A 365 -1.23 -16.63 -4.95
C ASP A 365 -1.41 -16.69 -3.42
N GLN A 366 -0.39 -16.26 -2.65
CA GLN A 366 -0.38 -16.40 -1.19
C GLN A 366 -0.05 -15.09 -0.43
N LYS A 367 -0.62 -14.91 0.77
CA LYS A 367 -0.23 -13.87 1.74
C LYS A 367 0.85 -14.42 2.65
N LEU A 368 2.10 -13.95 2.52
CA LEU A 368 3.22 -14.36 3.39
C LEU A 368 3.23 -13.60 4.71
N SER A 369 2.81 -12.34 4.68
CA SER A 369 2.68 -11.51 5.87
C SER A 369 1.65 -10.42 5.63
N VAL A 370 1.35 -9.62 6.66
CA VAL A 370 0.48 -8.44 6.55
C VAL A 370 0.89 -7.51 5.40
N THR A 371 2.18 -7.44 5.07
CA THR A 371 2.72 -6.47 4.10
C THR A 371 3.29 -7.09 2.83
N ASN A 372 3.49 -8.41 2.77
CA ASN A 372 4.16 -9.09 1.66
C ASN A 372 3.27 -10.19 1.06
N TYR A 373 3.18 -10.21 -0.27
CA TYR A 373 2.36 -11.14 -1.04
C TYR A 373 3.21 -11.84 -2.12
N ILE A 374 2.91 -13.10 -2.39
CA ILE A 374 3.40 -13.81 -3.58
C ILE A 374 2.43 -13.50 -4.71
N VAL A 375 2.98 -13.01 -5.81
CA VAL A 375 2.23 -12.68 -7.02
C VAL A 375 2.81 -13.45 -8.20
N GLU A 376 1.93 -14.15 -8.92
CA GLU A 376 2.24 -14.79 -10.18
C GLU A 376 1.94 -13.81 -11.32
N ARG A 377 2.90 -13.58 -12.20
CA ARG A 377 2.71 -12.70 -13.36
C ARG A 377 2.10 -13.47 -14.53
N LEU A 378 0.95 -13.01 -15.02
CA LEU A 378 0.26 -13.67 -16.14
C LEU A 378 0.97 -13.46 -17.48
N ASP A 379 1.73 -12.36 -17.61
CA ASP A 379 2.46 -12.01 -18.82
C ASP A 379 3.82 -12.71 -18.96
N ASN A 380 4.36 -13.23 -17.85
CA ASN A 380 5.61 -13.98 -17.83
C ASN A 380 5.53 -15.08 -16.77
N LYS A 381 5.07 -16.27 -17.20
CA LYS A 381 4.70 -17.42 -16.36
C LYS A 381 5.84 -18.01 -15.51
N GLU A 382 7.06 -17.48 -15.57
CA GLU A 382 8.21 -18.16 -14.99
C GLU A 382 8.65 -17.71 -13.60
N LYS A 383 8.07 -16.69 -12.95
CA LYS A 383 8.52 -16.32 -11.59
C LYS A 383 7.40 -15.89 -10.66
N LEU A 384 7.02 -16.78 -9.75
CA LEU A 384 6.43 -16.39 -8.47
C LEU A 384 7.42 -15.44 -7.77
N GLN A 385 6.97 -14.22 -7.49
CA GLN A 385 7.79 -13.22 -6.84
C GLN A 385 7.07 -12.60 -5.66
N ILE A 386 7.85 -12.25 -4.65
CA ILE A 386 7.36 -11.64 -3.43
C ILE A 386 7.39 -10.13 -3.61
N TYR A 387 6.23 -9.50 -3.49
CA TYR A 387 6.06 -8.06 -3.57
C TYR A 387 5.52 -7.50 -2.26
N HIS A 388 6.06 -6.35 -1.86
CA HIS A 388 5.47 -5.56 -0.79
C HIS A 388 4.18 -4.91 -1.27
N ILE A 389 3.19 -4.76 -0.39
CA ILE A 389 1.87 -4.20 -0.69
C ILE A 389 1.93 -2.77 -1.27
N ASN A 390 2.96 -1.98 -0.97
CA ASN A 390 3.16 -0.64 -1.57
C ASN A 390 3.49 -0.69 -3.06
N MET A 391 3.98 -1.84 -3.54
CA MET A 391 4.26 -2.11 -4.96
C MET A 391 3.04 -2.69 -5.68
N LEU A 392 1.91 -2.86 -5.00
CA LEU A 392 0.72 -3.51 -5.54
C LEU A 392 -0.48 -2.57 -5.51
N LYS A 393 -1.30 -2.67 -6.57
CA LYS A 393 -2.64 -2.07 -6.62
C LYS A 393 -3.63 -3.05 -7.26
N PRO A 394 -4.93 -2.96 -6.95
CA PRO A 394 -5.93 -3.82 -7.58
C PRO A 394 -5.99 -3.57 -9.09
N TYR A 395 -6.21 -4.65 -9.84
CA TYR A 395 -6.53 -4.61 -11.26
C TYR A 395 -8.01 -4.91 -11.44
N TYR A 396 -8.73 -3.99 -12.08
CA TYR A 396 -10.14 -4.15 -12.37
C TYR A 396 -10.31 -4.66 -13.80
N LYS A 397 -10.72 -5.94 -13.95
CA LYS A 397 -11.10 -6.52 -15.24
C LYS A 397 -12.54 -6.11 -15.58
N ARG A 398 -12.84 -5.91 -16.86
CA ARG A 398 -14.22 -5.75 -17.33
C ARG A 398 -14.92 -7.11 -17.26
N ALA A 399 -16.18 -7.14 -16.84
CA ALA A 399 -17.00 -8.35 -16.93
C ALA A 399 -17.11 -8.78 -18.39
N GLU A 400 -16.72 -10.01 -18.71
CA GLU A 400 -16.87 -10.57 -20.05
C GLU A 400 -18.32 -10.98 -20.23
N ARG A 401 -18.97 -10.51 -21.31
CA ARG A 401 -20.25 -11.08 -21.75
C ARG A 401 -19.95 -12.47 -22.32
N VAL A 402 -20.20 -13.52 -21.53
CA VAL A 402 -20.11 -14.89 -22.00
C VAL A 402 -21.41 -15.19 -22.74
N ASN A 403 -21.38 -15.15 -24.07
CA ASN A 403 -22.49 -15.67 -24.87
C ASN A 403 -22.42 -17.20 -24.79
N LEU A 404 -23.21 -17.81 -23.90
CA LEU A 404 -23.39 -19.26 -23.88
C LEU A 404 -24.19 -19.64 -25.14
N LEU A 405 -23.52 -20.22 -26.14
CA LEU A 405 -24.19 -20.88 -27.25
C LEU A 405 -24.70 -22.24 -26.74
N LEU A 406 -25.91 -22.26 -26.21
CA LEU A 406 -26.63 -23.50 -25.93
C LEU A 406 -27.08 -24.10 -27.28
N THR A 407 -26.31 -25.04 -27.81
CA THR A 407 -26.76 -25.90 -28.92
C THR A 407 -27.53 -27.06 -28.32
N ASP A 408 -28.78 -26.84 -27.92
CA ASP A 408 -29.77 -27.90 -27.86
C ASP A 408 -31.17 -27.35 -28.13
N LYS A 409 -31.93 -28.14 -28.87
CA LYS A 409 -33.24 -27.79 -29.43
C LYS A 409 -34.23 -27.44 -28.32
N ARG A 410 -34.91 -26.31 -28.52
CA ARG A 410 -36.03 -25.84 -27.71
C ARG A 410 -37.15 -26.88 -27.72
N ASP A 411 -37.71 -27.15 -26.55
CA ASP A 411 -39.14 -27.36 -26.35
C ASP A 411 -39.47 -26.99 -24.91
N LYS A 412 -40.01 -25.77 -24.73
CA LYS A 412 -41.10 -25.37 -23.83
C LYS A 412 -41.06 -23.86 -23.64
N GLU A 413 -42.13 -23.24 -24.09
CA GLU A 413 -42.51 -21.86 -23.77
C GLU A 413 -42.60 -21.71 -22.25
N ILE A 414 -41.87 -20.74 -21.71
CA ILE A 414 -42.12 -20.18 -20.39
C ILE A 414 -42.33 -18.69 -20.65
N GLU A 415 -43.52 -18.22 -20.33
CA GLU A 415 -43.88 -16.81 -20.29
C GLU A 415 -42.97 -16.09 -19.28
N GLU A 416 -42.12 -15.18 -19.77
CA GLU A 416 -41.46 -14.20 -18.92
C GLU A 416 -42.51 -13.14 -18.56
N ASN A 417 -43.04 -13.22 -17.34
CA ASN A 417 -43.71 -12.10 -16.70
C ASN A 417 -42.67 -11.04 -16.38
N ASP A 418 -42.87 -9.84 -16.91
CA ASP A 418 -42.16 -8.61 -16.56
C ASP A 418 -42.28 -8.36 -15.04
N LEU A 419 -41.15 -8.33 -14.35
CA LEU A 419 -41.07 -7.84 -12.97
C LEU A 419 -40.85 -6.32 -13.01
N GLU A 420 -41.94 -5.57 -13.01
CA GLU A 420 -41.97 -4.18 -12.55
C GLU A 420 -41.40 -4.12 -11.12
N MET A 421 -40.35 -3.33 -10.92
CA MET A 421 -39.87 -2.99 -9.59
C MET A 421 -40.57 -1.70 -9.13
N ASP A 422 -41.73 -1.86 -8.49
CA ASP A 422 -42.33 -0.78 -7.70
C ASP A 422 -41.42 -0.45 -6.50
N TYR A 423 -41.08 0.83 -6.35
CA TYR A 423 -40.51 1.33 -5.09
C TYR A 423 -41.65 1.42 -4.08
N PRO A 424 -41.62 0.72 -2.93
CA PRO A 424 -42.63 0.92 -1.92
C PRO A 424 -42.44 2.31 -1.30
N ASP A 425 -43.39 3.20 -1.59
CA ASP A 425 -43.69 4.36 -0.75
C ASP A 425 -44.06 3.82 0.64
N THR A 426 -43.09 3.82 1.55
CA THR A 426 -43.25 3.25 2.89
C THR A 426 -43.94 4.23 3.81
N HIS A 427 -45.28 4.29 3.68
CA HIS A 427 -46.18 4.73 4.73
C HIS A 427 -47.16 3.62 5.09
N HIS A 428 -46.65 2.44 5.46
CA HIS A 428 -47.50 1.34 5.90
C HIS A 428 -47.00 0.79 7.25
N THR A 429 -47.72 1.13 8.32
CA THR A 429 -47.60 0.57 9.67
C THR A 429 -48.24 -0.82 9.78
N GLU A 430 -48.34 -1.54 8.66
CA GLU A 430 -48.94 -2.87 8.55
C GLU A 430 -47.97 -3.83 7.88
N ILE A 431 -47.62 -4.90 8.59
CA ILE A 431 -46.69 -5.93 8.14
C ILE A 431 -47.34 -6.69 6.99
N ASN A 432 -46.80 -6.55 5.77
CA ASN A 432 -47.31 -7.26 4.60
C ASN A 432 -46.82 -8.71 4.60
N LEU A 433 -47.67 -9.61 5.12
CA LEU A 433 -47.40 -11.04 5.23
C LEU A 433 -47.15 -11.74 3.89
N GLU A 434 -47.77 -11.27 2.81
CA GLU A 434 -47.63 -11.86 1.46
C GLU A 434 -46.24 -11.60 0.89
N GLU A 435 -45.67 -10.43 1.19
CA GLU A 435 -44.32 -10.02 0.78
C GLU A 435 -43.23 -10.82 1.52
N ILE A 436 -43.45 -11.10 2.81
CA ILE A 436 -42.54 -11.94 3.61
C ILE A 436 -42.50 -13.38 3.09
N ILE A 437 -43.64 -13.92 2.64
CA ILE A 437 -43.74 -15.30 2.12
C ILE A 437 -43.00 -15.42 0.79
N GLN A 438 -43.18 -14.45 -0.12
CA GLN A 438 -42.46 -14.39 -1.39
C GLN A 438 -40.95 -14.21 -1.18
N ALA A 439 -40.53 -13.38 -0.22
CA ALA A 439 -39.12 -13.17 0.09
C ALA A 439 -38.44 -14.36 0.80
N SER A 440 -39.21 -15.26 1.43
CA SER A 440 -38.67 -16.36 2.24
C SER A 440 -38.68 -17.73 1.54
N GLU A 441 -39.09 -17.82 0.27
CA GLU A 441 -39.19 -19.07 -0.51
C GLU A 441 -40.05 -20.18 0.17
N LEU A 442 -41.02 -19.80 1.01
CA LEU A 442 -41.82 -20.74 1.81
C LEU A 442 -43.05 -21.32 1.05
N GLU A 443 -43.20 -21.00 -0.24
CA GLU A 443 -44.31 -21.48 -1.05
C GLU A 443 -44.29 -23.01 -1.18
N GLY A 444 -45.36 -23.66 -0.72
CA GLY A 444 -45.56 -25.11 -0.78
C GLY A 444 -45.28 -25.88 0.52
N HIS A 445 -44.68 -25.24 1.54
CA HIS A 445 -44.36 -25.89 2.82
C HIS A 445 -45.24 -25.46 4.00
N VAL A 446 -46.13 -24.48 3.81
CA VAL A 446 -46.94 -23.87 4.88
C VAL A 446 -48.43 -24.06 4.58
N THR A 447 -49.20 -24.57 5.55
CA THR A 447 -50.64 -24.79 5.36
C THR A 447 -51.45 -23.52 5.67
N LYS A 448 -52.69 -23.45 5.17
CA LYS A 448 -53.62 -22.33 5.43
C LYS A 448 -53.88 -22.09 6.93
N GLU A 449 -53.76 -23.11 7.77
CA GLU A 449 -53.91 -22.98 9.23
C GLU A 449 -52.68 -22.36 9.88
N ASP A 450 -51.49 -22.64 9.39
CA ASP A 450 -50.24 -22.05 9.89
C ASP A 450 -50.19 -20.55 9.58
N PHE A 451 -50.71 -20.13 8.43
CA PHE A 451 -50.88 -18.71 8.11
C PHE A 451 -51.79 -17.99 9.08
N LYS A 452 -52.87 -18.65 9.52
CA LYS A 452 -53.79 -18.07 10.49
C LYS A 452 -53.12 -17.87 11.84
N LYS A 453 -52.34 -18.85 12.30
CA LYS A 453 -51.55 -18.76 13.55
C LYS A 453 -50.47 -17.67 13.46
N LEU A 454 -49.76 -17.59 12.35
CA LEU A 454 -48.73 -16.57 12.15
C LEU A 454 -49.33 -15.16 12.16
N ARG A 455 -50.49 -14.98 11.52
CA ARG A 455 -51.22 -13.71 11.52
C ARG A 455 -51.73 -13.32 12.91
N GLU A 456 -52.16 -14.30 13.71
CA GLU A 456 -52.52 -14.06 15.12
C GLU A 456 -51.31 -13.59 15.94
N VAL A 457 -50.15 -14.23 15.82
CA VAL A 457 -48.93 -13.87 16.57
C VAL A 457 -48.42 -12.48 16.17
N LEU A 458 -48.38 -12.17 14.87
CA LEU A 458 -47.92 -10.86 14.39
C LEU A 458 -48.86 -9.73 14.82
N ASN A 459 -50.17 -9.98 14.82
CA ASN A 459 -51.13 -9.01 15.33
C ASN A 459 -51.03 -8.87 16.87
N GLN A 460 -50.75 -9.95 17.59
CA GLN A 460 -50.58 -9.94 19.04
C GLN A 460 -49.34 -9.14 19.49
N HIS A 461 -48.29 -9.11 18.67
CA HIS A 461 -47.02 -8.41 18.96
C HIS A 461 -46.71 -7.28 17.98
N ARG A 462 -47.74 -6.59 17.46
CA ARG A 462 -47.62 -5.57 16.41
C ARG A 462 -46.60 -4.46 16.73
N GLU A 463 -46.48 -4.08 18.00
CA GLU A 463 -45.56 -3.02 18.45
C GLU A 463 -44.07 -3.40 18.30
N VAL A 464 -43.73 -4.68 18.39
CA VAL A 464 -42.33 -5.17 18.26
C VAL A 464 -41.87 -5.16 16.81
N PHE A 465 -42.80 -5.36 15.88
CA PHE A 465 -42.55 -5.48 14.45
C PHE A 465 -42.86 -4.18 13.68
N SER A 466 -42.95 -3.05 14.38
CA SER A 466 -43.06 -1.73 13.78
C SER A 466 -41.72 -1.28 13.18
N ASN A 467 -41.77 -0.58 12.04
CA ASN A 467 -40.59 0.08 11.46
C ASN A 467 -40.19 1.36 12.24
N GLU A 468 -41.01 1.80 13.18
CA GLU A 468 -40.68 2.86 14.13
C GLU A 468 -40.04 2.25 15.39
N PRO A 469 -38.77 2.59 15.71
CA PRO A 469 -38.11 2.03 16.87
C PRO A 469 -38.84 2.43 18.18
N GLY A 470 -39.33 1.43 18.91
CA GLY A 470 -39.93 1.60 20.23
C GLY A 470 -38.90 1.92 21.33
N LYS A 471 -39.39 2.29 22.51
CA LYS A 471 -38.58 2.46 23.72
C LYS A 471 -38.66 1.18 24.56
N THR A 472 -37.56 0.78 25.20
CA THR A 472 -37.53 -0.38 26.09
C THR A 472 -36.89 -0.01 27.41
N ASP A 473 -37.48 -0.49 28.50
CA ASP A 473 -36.99 -0.26 29.87
C ASP A 473 -36.04 -1.39 30.33
N LEU A 474 -35.72 -2.34 29.43
CA LEU A 474 -34.90 -3.52 29.73
C LEU A 474 -33.39 -3.26 29.68
N ILE A 475 -32.95 -2.28 28.87
CA ILE A 475 -31.54 -1.94 28.69
C ILE A 475 -31.40 -0.43 28.51
N GLU A 476 -30.68 0.21 29.42
CA GLU A 476 -30.24 1.59 29.28
C GLU A 476 -28.80 1.60 28.72
N HIS A 477 -28.56 2.39 27.68
CA HIS A 477 -27.22 2.60 27.13
C HIS A 477 -26.72 3.99 27.52
N GLU A 478 -25.84 4.05 28.50
CA GLU A 478 -25.20 5.29 28.94
C GLU A 478 -23.93 5.54 28.11
N ILE A 479 -23.89 6.67 27.40
CA ILE A 479 -22.71 7.09 26.64
C ILE A 479 -21.81 7.89 27.56
N GLU A 480 -20.83 7.24 28.19
CA GLU A 480 -19.78 7.93 28.94
C GLU A 480 -18.82 8.65 27.98
N LEU A 481 -18.86 9.98 28.00
CA LEU A 481 -17.92 10.80 27.24
C LEU A 481 -16.56 10.77 27.94
N ILE A 482 -15.47 10.61 27.16
CA ILE A 482 -14.09 10.65 27.66
C ILE A 482 -13.74 12.04 28.26
N SER A 483 -14.52 13.08 27.93
CA SER A 483 -14.35 14.44 28.42
C SER A 483 -15.61 15.28 28.21
N ASP A 484 -16.06 15.97 29.25
CA ASP A 484 -17.19 16.93 29.19
C ASP A 484 -16.84 18.23 28.44
N LYS A 485 -15.56 18.42 28.10
CA LYS A 485 -15.14 19.55 27.27
C LYS A 485 -15.50 19.30 25.81
N PRO A 486 -16.41 20.09 25.21
CA PRO A 486 -16.76 19.94 23.81
C PRO A 486 -15.51 20.18 22.95
N ILE A 487 -15.19 19.19 22.11
CA ILE A 487 -14.11 19.32 21.12
C ILE A 487 -14.59 20.35 20.07
N ARG A 488 -14.17 21.61 20.23
CA ARG A 488 -14.36 22.63 19.20
C ARG A 488 -13.46 22.33 18.00
N CYS A 489 -13.93 21.47 17.10
CA CYS A 489 -13.38 21.36 15.76
C CYS A 489 -13.70 22.66 15.00
N LYS A 490 -12.70 23.24 14.32
CA LYS A 490 -12.97 24.33 13.38
C LYS A 490 -13.93 23.78 12.32
N PRO A 491 -15.03 24.48 11.99
CA PRO A 491 -15.92 24.02 10.94
C PRO A 491 -15.13 23.81 9.66
N TYR A 492 -15.43 22.74 8.94
CA TYR A 492 -14.88 22.51 7.61
C TYR A 492 -15.12 23.76 6.77
N ARG A 493 -14.11 24.19 6.00
CA ARG A 493 -14.31 25.28 5.04
C ARG A 493 -15.28 24.80 3.96
N THR A 494 -16.54 25.13 4.14
CA THR A 494 -17.61 24.95 3.18
C THR A 494 -17.60 26.10 2.18
N SER A 495 -17.88 25.79 0.92
CA SER A 495 -18.05 26.83 -0.09
C SER A 495 -19.26 27.73 0.26
N PRO A 496 -19.30 28.99 -0.20
CA PRO A 496 -20.44 29.89 0.05
C PRO A 496 -21.79 29.25 -0.31
N ARG A 497 -21.83 28.48 -1.41
CA ARG A 497 -23.02 27.73 -1.86
C ARG A 497 -23.43 26.60 -0.93
N GLN A 498 -22.47 25.89 -0.31
CA GLN A 498 -22.80 24.86 0.68
C GLN A 498 -23.29 25.46 2.00
N ASN A 499 -22.81 26.66 2.36
CA ASN A 499 -23.33 27.37 3.53
C ASN A 499 -24.77 27.84 3.33
N GLU A 500 -25.18 28.20 2.11
CA GLU A 500 -26.58 28.52 1.81
C GLU A 500 -27.49 27.30 1.96
N ILE A 501 -27.06 26.13 1.45
CA ILE A 501 -27.80 24.87 1.57
C ILE A 501 -27.92 24.45 3.04
N LEU A 502 -26.81 24.46 3.77
CA LEU A 502 -26.81 24.10 5.20
C LEU A 502 -27.66 25.06 6.05
N ARG A 503 -27.77 26.33 5.67
CA ARG A 503 -28.64 27.29 6.37
C ARG A 503 -30.12 27.04 6.10
N ALA A 504 -30.48 26.49 4.94
CA ALA A 504 -31.85 26.14 4.59
C ALA A 504 -32.31 24.80 5.19
N GLU A 505 -31.39 23.96 5.67
CA GLU A 505 -31.71 22.69 6.34
C GLU A 505 -31.74 22.81 7.88
N ILE A 506 -31.10 23.83 8.45
CA ILE A 506 -30.95 24.00 9.91
C ILE A 506 -31.98 24.99 10.50
N PHE A 507 -32.65 25.79 9.66
CA PHE A 507 -33.80 26.63 10.01
C PHE A 507 -34.94 26.33 9.05
#